data_AF-A0A0V0GUF5-F1
#
_entry.id   AF-A0A0V0GUF5-F1
#
_cell.length_a   1.000
_cell.length_b   1.000
_cell.length_c   1.000
_cell.angle_alpha   90.00
_cell.angle_beta   90.00
_cell.angle_gamma   90.00
#
_symmetry.space_group_name_H-M   'P 1'
#
loop_
_entity.id
_entity.type
_entity.pdbx_description
1 polymer ?
#
loop_
_entity_poly.entity_id
_entity_poly.type
_entity_poly.pdbx_seq_one_letter_code
_entity_poly.pdbx_strand_id
1 'polypeptide(L)'
;MKGISTIPVQFSSKQPFLCSICPMARQERLPFKPSTTTTSHIFELLHVDMWGPYHTITYNNFKYFITIVDDFNRSTWTHLLSSKSNALQSLKTFIAMIENQ
;
A
#
# COMPACT_ATOMS: atom_id res chain seq x y z
N MET A 1 -13.51 14.97 -2.04
CA MET A 1 -13.71 16.07 -3.02
C MET A 1 -14.32 17.30 -2.34
N LYS A 2 -13.74 17.78 -1.24
CA LYS A 2 -14.11 19.07 -0.63
C LYS A 2 -12.93 20.01 -0.84
N GLY A 3 -13.16 21.21 -1.36
CA GLY A 3 -12.14 22.27 -1.42
C GLY A 3 -11.60 22.67 -2.81
N ILE A 4 -12.21 22.24 -3.91
CA ILE A 4 -11.88 22.77 -5.25
C ILE A 4 -13.07 23.61 -5.72
N SER A 5 -12.94 24.94 -5.63
CA SER A 5 -13.94 25.89 -6.11
C SER A 5 -13.81 26.20 -7.60
N THR A 6 -12.59 26.06 -8.15
CA THR A 6 -12.28 26.27 -9.57
C THR A 6 -11.09 25.39 -9.98
N ILE A 7 -11.15 24.78 -11.17
CA ILE A 7 -10.02 24.07 -11.78
C ILE A 7 -9.39 25.03 -12.79
N PRO A 8 -8.09 25.37 -12.70
CA PRO A 8 -7.42 26.12 -13.75
C PRO A 8 -7.32 25.23 -14.99
N VAL A 9 -8.09 25.55 -16.03
CA VAL A 9 -8.19 24.74 -17.24
C VAL A 9 -7.36 25.37 -18.36
N GLN A 10 -6.36 24.66 -18.87
CA GLN A 10 -5.87 24.91 -20.22
C GLN A 10 -6.82 24.22 -21.21
N PHE A 11 -7.73 24.99 -21.80
CA PHE A 11 -8.55 24.49 -22.90
C PHE A 11 -7.67 24.28 -24.13
N SER A 12 -7.89 23.17 -24.83
CA SER A 12 -7.23 22.94 -26.12
C SER A 12 -7.69 24.01 -27.11
N SER A 13 -6.76 24.57 -27.89
CA SER A 13 -7.06 25.56 -28.94
C SER A 13 -8.02 25.04 -30.03
N LYS A 14 -8.32 23.74 -30.03
CA LYS A 14 -9.27 23.08 -30.92
C LYS A 14 -10.70 22.97 -30.35
N GLN A 15 -10.96 23.41 -29.10
CA GLN A 15 -12.29 23.35 -28.52
C GLN A 15 -13.12 24.59 -28.88
N PRO A 16 -14.28 24.43 -29.54
CA PRO A 16 -15.10 25.56 -30.01
C PRO A 16 -15.92 26.24 -28.90
N PHE A 17 -15.99 25.66 -27.70
CA PHE A 17 -16.71 26.23 -26.56
C PHE A 17 -16.09 25.82 -25.22
N LEU A 18 -16.35 26.63 -24.19
CA LEU A 18 -15.94 26.36 -22.82
C LEU A 18 -16.88 25.31 -22.19
N CYS A 19 -16.38 24.10 -21.96
CA CYS A 19 -17.13 23.05 -21.25
C CYS A 19 -16.76 23.05 -19.76
N SER A 20 -17.75 23.19 -18.88
CA SER A 20 -17.56 23.10 -17.43
C SER A 20 -17.35 21.66 -16.92
N ILE A 21 -17.78 20.65 -17.69
CA ILE A 21 -17.75 19.24 -17.30
C ILE A 21 -16.40 18.57 -17.64
N CYS A 22 -15.83 18.85 -18.81
CA CYS A 22 -14.55 18.24 -19.23
C CYS A 22 -13.41 18.41 -18.21
N PRO A 23 -13.22 19.57 -17.56
CA PRO A 23 -12.18 19.76 -16.55
C PRO A 23 -12.42 18.94 -15.28
N MET A 24 -13.68 18.82 -14.85
CA MET A 24 -14.05 18.02 -13.69
C MET A 24 -13.86 16.52 -13.97
N ALA A 25 -14.19 16.06 -15.17
CA ALA A 25 -13.97 14.68 -15.60
C ALA A 25 -12.48 14.32 -15.77
N ARG A 26 -11.63 15.31 -16.05
CA ARG A 26 -10.17 15.18 -16.17
C ARG A 26 -9.41 15.52 -14.88
N GLN A 27 -10.12 15.73 -13.78
CA GLN A 27 -9.47 16.16 -12.55
C GLN A 27 -8.58 15.04 -12.01
N GLU A 28 -7.28 15.30 -11.97
CA GLU A 28 -6.33 14.42 -11.30
C GLU A 28 -6.45 14.57 -9.78
N ARG A 29 -6.11 13.50 -9.06
CA ARG A 29 -5.97 13.58 -7.61
C ARG A 29 -4.79 14.52 -7.32
N LEU A 30 -5.00 15.52 -6.46
CA LEU A 30 -3.92 16.37 -5.99
C LEU A 30 -2.78 15.51 -5.41
N PRO A 31 -1.51 15.94 -5.55
CA PRO A 31 -0.40 15.25 -4.95
C PRO A 31 -0.64 15.00 -3.47
N PHE A 32 -0.25 13.82 -3.01
CA PHE A 32 -0.23 13.53 -1.58
C PHE A 32 0.77 14.44 -0.89
N LYS A 33 0.44 14.88 0.33
CA LYS A 33 1.43 15.53 1.19
C LYS A 33 2.56 14.54 1.49
N PRO A 34 3.82 14.99 1.62
CA PRO A 34 4.90 14.13 2.09
C PRO A 34 4.54 13.47 3.42
N SER A 35 4.95 12.21 3.59
CA SER A 35 4.81 11.53 4.86
C SER A 35 5.66 12.21 5.93
N THR A 36 5.12 12.34 7.14
CA THR A 36 5.87 12.77 8.33
C THR A 36 6.33 11.58 9.17
N THR A 37 6.01 10.36 8.76
CA THR A 37 6.42 9.14 9.45
C THR A 37 7.91 8.89 9.22
N THR A 38 8.66 8.79 10.31
CA THR A 38 10.09 8.48 10.33
C THR A 38 10.36 7.57 11.51
N THR A 39 11.19 6.55 11.33
CA THR A 39 11.65 5.67 12.40
C THR A 39 13.12 5.93 12.74
N SER A 40 13.47 5.73 14.01
CA SER A 40 14.82 5.90 14.56
C SER A 40 15.49 4.57 14.91
N HIS A 41 14.72 3.50 15.12
CA HIS A 41 15.24 2.19 15.52
C HIS A 41 14.63 1.04 14.70
N ILE A 42 15.37 -0.06 14.59
CA ILE A 42 14.89 -1.30 13.95
C ILE A 42 13.67 -1.80 14.72
N PHE A 43 12.64 -2.27 14.00
CA PHE A 43 11.38 -2.80 14.53
C PHE A 43 10.46 -1.77 15.21
N GLU A 44 10.72 -0.47 15.05
CA GLU A 44 9.84 0.60 15.56
C GLU A 44 8.51 0.65 14.80
N LEU A 45 8.54 0.40 13.48
CA LEU A 45 7.36 0.35 12.62
C LEU A 45 7.52 -0.78 11.60
N LEU A 46 6.56 -1.69 11.61
CA LEU A 46 6.44 -2.76 10.63
C LEU A 46 5.28 -2.50 9.69
N HIS A 47 5.56 -2.49 8.39
CA HIS A 47 4.53 -2.51 7.35
C HIS A 47 4.23 -3.95 6.99
N VAL A 48 2.97 -4.35 7.15
CA VAL A 48 2.54 -5.74 6.93
C VAL A 48 1.48 -5.75 5.84
N ASP A 49 1.74 -6.50 4.78
CA ASP A 49 0.79 -6.71 3.68
C ASP A 49 0.55 -8.19 3.45
N MET A 50 -0.69 -8.55 3.08
CA MET A 50 -1.09 -9.93 2.82
C MET A 50 -1.58 -10.05 1.39
N TRP A 51 -0.98 -10.99 0.67
CA TRP A 51 -1.30 -11.25 -0.72
C TRP A 51 -1.92 -12.63 -0.93
N GLY A 52 -2.81 -12.72 -1.93
CA GLY A 52 -3.44 -13.96 -2.39
C GLY A 52 -4.98 -14.00 -2.28
N PRO A 53 -5.61 -15.10 -2.71
CA PRO A 53 -4.99 -16.38 -3.05
C PRO A 53 -4.29 -16.34 -4.42
N TYR A 54 -3.10 -16.93 -4.49
CA TYR A 54 -2.45 -17.17 -5.77
C TYR A 54 -3.14 -18.30 -6.52
N HIS A 55 -3.13 -18.21 -7.86
CA HIS A 55 -3.75 -19.20 -8.72
C HIS A 55 -3.09 -20.58 -8.59
N THR A 56 -1.75 -20.60 -8.53
CA THR A 56 -0.97 -21.83 -8.43
C THR A 56 -0.54 -22.05 -6.99
N ILE A 57 -0.94 -23.18 -6.41
CA ILE A 57 -0.49 -23.54 -5.06
C ILE A 57 0.98 -24.00 -5.10
N THR A 58 1.70 -23.72 -4.02
CA THR A 58 3.05 -24.29 -3.83
C THR A 58 2.97 -25.80 -3.59
N TYR A 59 4.12 -26.49 -3.63
CA TYR A 59 4.24 -27.91 -3.30
C TYR A 59 3.63 -28.26 -1.93
N ASN A 60 3.73 -27.34 -0.96
CA ASN A 60 3.21 -27.50 0.40
C ASN A 60 1.79 -26.92 0.59
N ASN A 61 1.02 -26.74 -0.49
CA ASN A 61 -0.35 -26.22 -0.46
C ASN A 61 -0.51 -24.80 0.11
N PHE A 62 0.56 -23.98 0.12
CA PHE A 62 0.44 -22.55 0.39
C PHE A 62 -0.07 -21.80 -0.83
N LYS A 63 -0.97 -20.84 -0.59
CA LYS A 63 -1.58 -20.00 -1.64
C LYS A 63 -1.69 -18.53 -1.26
N TYR A 64 -1.23 -18.16 -0.07
CA TYR A 64 -1.13 -16.79 0.39
C TYR A 64 0.31 -16.54 0.83
N PHE A 65 0.69 -15.28 0.88
CA PHE A 65 1.90 -14.88 1.59
C PHE A 65 1.68 -13.56 2.33
N ILE A 66 2.41 -13.38 3.42
CA ILE A 66 2.47 -12.15 4.18
C ILE A 66 3.87 -11.57 4.04
N THR A 67 3.96 -10.31 3.64
CA THR A 67 5.21 -9.55 3.59
C THR A 67 5.25 -8.62 4.79
N ILE A 68 6.36 -8.67 5.53
CA ILE A 68 6.63 -7.83 6.68
C ILE A 68 7.86 -7.00 6.32
N VAL A 69 7.75 -5.67 6.37
CA VAL A 69 8.82 -4.74 6.01
C VAL A 69 9.11 -3.83 7.19
N ASP A 70 10.36 -3.81 7.66
CA ASP A 70 10.81 -2.83 8.64
C ASP A 70 10.95 -1.44 8.01
N ASP A 71 10.37 -0.43 8.63
CA ASP A 71 10.43 0.93 8.10
C ASP A 71 11.84 1.54 8.21
N PHE A 72 12.61 1.17 9.23
CA PHE A 72 13.92 1.78 9.49
C PHE A 72 14.99 1.28 8.52
N ASN A 73 15.24 -0.02 8.50
CA ASN A 73 16.33 -0.62 7.73
C ASN A 73 15.87 -1.27 6.41
N ARG A 74 14.57 -1.24 6.11
CA ARG A 74 13.96 -1.83 4.89
C ARG A 74 14.13 -3.35 4.76
N SER A 75 14.51 -4.03 5.84
CA SER A 75 14.53 -5.49 5.88
C SER A 75 13.13 -6.02 5.63
N THR A 76 13.04 -7.05 4.79
CA THR A 76 11.77 -7.62 4.34
C THR A 76 11.77 -9.12 4.59
N TRP A 77 10.70 -9.60 5.22
CA TRP A 77 10.46 -11.02 5.46
C TRP A 77 9.17 -11.43 4.73
N THR A 78 9.17 -12.64 4.19
CA THR A 78 8.00 -13.21 3.53
C THR A 78 7.68 -14.56 4.16
N HIS A 79 6.43 -14.75 4.59
CA HIS A 79 5.94 -16.02 5.11
C HIS A 79 4.80 -16.55 4.24
N LEU A 80 4.89 -17.83 3.86
CA LEU A 80 3.85 -18.51 3.10
C LEU A 80 2.74 -19.00 4.02
N LEU A 81 1.48 -18.87 3.59
CA LEU A 81 0.29 -19.24 4.36
C LEU A 81 -0.66 -20.10 3.52
N SER A 82 -1.29 -21.09 4.15
CA SER A 82 -2.24 -21.98 3.49
C SER A 82 -3.64 -21.39 3.50
N SER A 83 -3.95 -20.59 4.52
CA SER A 83 -5.18 -19.83 4.66
C SER A 83 -4.94 -18.43 5.23
N LYS A 84 -5.85 -17.49 4.97
CA LYS A 84 -5.77 -16.12 5.53
C LYS A 84 -5.80 -16.10 7.06
N SER A 85 -6.48 -17.07 7.70
CA SER A 85 -6.55 -17.16 9.16
C SER A 85 -5.21 -17.49 9.82
N ASN A 86 -4.23 -18.01 9.07
CA ASN A 86 -2.89 -18.23 9.60
C ASN A 86 -2.07 -16.94 9.77
N ALA A 87 -2.51 -15.81 9.20
CA ALA A 87 -1.76 -14.55 9.21
C ALA A 87 -1.43 -14.06 10.63
N LEU A 88 -2.42 -14.06 11.53
CA LEU A 88 -2.21 -13.62 12.92
C LEU A 88 -1.18 -14.48 13.65
N GLN A 89 -1.24 -15.79 13.46
CA GLN A 89 -0.29 -16.70 14.10
C GLN A 89 1.12 -16.50 13.53
N SER A 90 1.26 -16.35 12.22
CA SER A 90 2.54 -16.05 11.57
C SER A 90 3.14 -14.75 12.09
N LEU A 91 2.32 -13.70 12.27
CA LEU A 91 2.79 -12.41 12.79
C LEU A 91 3.21 -12.52 14.26
N LYS A 92 2.46 -13.24 15.10
CA LYS A 92 2.86 -13.50 16.49
C LYS A 92 4.20 -14.23 16.58
N THR A 93 4.39 -15.26 15.74
CA THR A 93 5.65 -16.00 15.68
C THR A 93 6.80 -15.11 15.19
N PHE A 94 6.56 -14.23 14.22
CA PHE A 94 7.55 -13.26 13.78
C PHE A 94 7.94 -12.27 14.90
N ILE A 95 6.95 -11.72 15.62
CA ILE A 95 7.20 -10.80 16.74
C ILE A 95 8.00 -11.50 17.86
N ALA A 96 7.61 -12.72 18.23
CA ALA A 96 8.36 -13.48 19.23
C ALA A 96 9.80 -13.80 18.76
N MET A 97 10.03 -14.00 17.46
CA MET A 97 11.37 -14.21 16.91
C MET A 97 12.24 -12.95 17.06
N ILE A 98 11.72 -11.76 16.76
CA ILE A 98 12.50 -10.51 16.85
C ILE A 98 12.75 -10.08 18.30
N GLU A 99 11.85 -10.40 19.24
CA GLU A 99 12.02 -10.09 20.66
C GLU A 99 13.09 -10.96 21.36
N ASN A 100 13.44 -12.11 20.75
CA ASN A 100 14.42 -13.05 21.30
C ASN A 100 15.76 -13.07 20.53
N GLN A 101 16.00 -12.06 19.67
CA GLN A 101 17.31 -11.84 19.03
C GLN A 101 18.22 -10.98 19.90
#